data_AF-A0A7Y3W438-F1
#
_entry.id   AF-A0A7Y3W438-F1
#
_cell.length_a   1.000
_cell.length_b   1.000
_cell.length_c   1.000
_cell.angle_alpha   90.00
_cell.angle_beta   90.00
_cell.angle_gamma   90.00
#
_symmetry.space_group_name_H-M   'P 1'
#
loop_
_entity.id
_entity.type
_entity.pdbx_description
1 polymer ?
#
loop_
_entity_poly.entity_id
_entity_poly.type
_entity_poly.pdbx_seq_one_letter_code
_entity_poly.pdbx_strand_id
1 'polypeptide(L)'
;MISKLKRLFREPGYLLAHHLIRRGYHAAALAWLKALSKNGLPIGPGAAELMRSLWARENRAGLHEWISEVEAIDAVLAREYRVRLNAHLKPQDDHLDDAIDVANEMRGPLADLRQLEMATLALDGALRWHSLEKARSVLEQFPALGAINSAASATIAAAYCGAILREEGPDTCLDAIHRFTDDAVEDHSQTFAIRVTETAHAARIAKGEPPSALAPYERFIQHVTSRDQLQLAEAWRDLCDAGFDTQFLVRTDKDQAVLLIDRLKEAARASIPFLALRLGDGEGYGCPPLDGHPAFVSSDKRIDNYLEADLLHREMSWWGLPLDQSQRDTFIHRFQSSILDADIIGVPNIYRLCRDGSPSFPVFDRHSGRGLARVMGFILSLARSGALDEATFTDERFNHLLGRSEMLEVASAAESVVVVSPYTDEKIRMALGPVATKLSTLLIPPHVRVRSAVGSTDSLPQSFDGLAAEVEAVAKPGTLVLLAAGFLAKDLGARAKRRGACALDLGSSLDRLMGVRARSLADVASPQRSKTSP
;
A
#
# COMPACT_ATOMS: atom_id res chain seq x y z
N MET A 1 15.69 35.90 -18.97
CA MET A 1 14.76 34.79 -18.66
C MET A 1 14.59 34.59 -17.15
N ILE A 2 15.67 34.36 -16.40
CA ILE A 2 15.66 34.17 -14.94
C ILE A 2 15.08 35.37 -14.17
N SER A 3 15.34 36.62 -14.58
CA SER A 3 14.73 37.81 -13.93
C SER A 3 13.23 37.96 -14.22
N LYS A 4 12.76 37.51 -15.40
CA LYS A 4 11.32 37.45 -15.75
C LYS A 4 10.61 36.37 -14.91
N LEU A 5 11.23 35.22 -14.69
CA LEU A 5 10.73 34.16 -13.80
C LEU A 5 10.69 34.64 -12.34
N LYS A 6 11.73 35.31 -11.84
CA LYS A 6 11.76 35.88 -10.47
C LYS A 6 10.60 36.84 -10.17
N ARG A 7 10.10 37.55 -11.18
CA ARG A 7 8.96 38.50 -11.04
C ARG A 7 7.60 37.78 -11.03
N LEU A 8 7.49 36.63 -11.68
CA LEU A 8 6.26 35.82 -11.77
C LEU A 8 5.91 35.09 -10.46
N PHE A 9 6.90 34.78 -9.61
CA PHE A 9 6.72 33.97 -8.39
C PHE A 9 6.56 34.76 -7.08
N ARG A 10 6.50 36.10 -7.12
CA ARG A 10 6.23 36.93 -5.92
C ARG A 10 4.75 37.19 -5.67
N GLU A 11 3.86 36.59 -6.47
CA GLU A 11 2.44 36.93 -6.43
C GLU A 11 1.59 35.80 -5.82
N PRO A 12 0.88 36.07 -4.71
CA PRO A 12 0.13 35.07 -3.95
C PRO A 12 -0.91 34.31 -4.79
N GLY A 13 -1.55 34.98 -5.76
CA GLY A 13 -2.56 34.37 -6.63
C GLY A 13 -2.01 33.29 -7.56
N TYR A 14 -0.76 33.43 -8.01
CA TYR A 14 -0.11 32.49 -8.93
C TYR A 14 0.28 31.18 -8.23
N LEU A 15 0.83 31.27 -7.01
CA LEU A 15 1.30 30.11 -6.26
C LEU A 15 0.17 29.16 -5.88
N LEU A 16 -0.98 29.69 -5.44
CA LEU A 16 -2.14 28.86 -5.11
C LEU A 16 -2.79 28.24 -6.35
N ALA A 17 -2.95 29.00 -7.43
CA ALA A 17 -3.44 28.46 -8.70
C ALA A 17 -2.51 27.35 -9.24
N HIS A 18 -1.18 27.56 -9.14
CA HIS A 18 -0.18 26.58 -9.54
C HIS A 18 -0.21 25.32 -8.65
N HIS A 19 -0.40 25.47 -7.34
CA HIS A 19 -0.58 24.35 -6.41
C HIS A 19 -1.83 23.53 -6.73
N LEU A 20 -2.97 24.20 -6.96
CA LEU A 20 -4.22 23.57 -7.36
C LEU A 20 -4.06 22.78 -8.67
N ILE A 21 -3.31 23.32 -9.63
CA ILE A 21 -3.00 22.63 -10.89
C ILE A 21 -2.12 21.38 -10.65
N ARG A 22 -1.06 21.46 -9.82
CA ARG A 22 -0.23 20.28 -9.45
C ARG A 22 -1.04 19.16 -8.82
N ARG A 23 -2.15 19.49 -8.15
CA ARG A 23 -3.05 18.54 -7.50
C ARG A 23 -4.21 18.09 -8.41
N GLY A 24 -4.23 18.51 -9.68
CA GLY A 24 -5.24 18.13 -10.67
C GLY A 24 -6.53 18.96 -10.63
N TYR A 25 -6.59 20.03 -9.83
CA TYR A 25 -7.79 20.86 -9.64
C TYR A 25 -7.85 22.05 -10.60
N HIS A 26 -7.88 21.76 -11.91
CA HIS A 26 -7.79 22.81 -12.94
C HIS A 26 -8.99 23.76 -12.93
N ALA A 27 -10.21 23.24 -12.71
CA ALA A 27 -11.43 24.04 -12.60
C ALA A 27 -11.40 24.97 -11.38
N ALA A 28 -10.90 24.49 -10.23
CA ALA A 28 -10.76 25.30 -9.01
C ALA A 28 -9.69 26.39 -9.17
N ALA A 29 -8.56 26.07 -9.82
CA ALA A 29 -7.53 27.05 -10.14
C ALA A 29 -8.07 28.17 -11.06
N LEU A 30 -8.86 27.80 -12.07
CA LEU A 30 -9.49 28.77 -12.99
C LEU A 30 -10.56 29.61 -12.28
N ALA A 31 -11.41 28.99 -11.45
CA ALA A 31 -12.43 29.70 -10.66
C ALA A 31 -11.79 30.69 -9.67
N TRP A 32 -10.70 30.30 -9.02
CA TRP A 32 -9.91 31.16 -8.14
C TRP A 32 -9.33 32.38 -8.87
N LEU A 33 -8.70 32.17 -10.03
CA LEU A 33 -8.17 33.25 -10.86
C LEU A 33 -9.28 34.18 -11.38
N LYS A 34 -10.45 33.63 -11.75
CA LYS A 34 -11.64 34.43 -12.11
C LYS A 34 -12.13 35.28 -10.95
N ALA A 35 -12.16 34.74 -9.73
CA ALA A 35 -12.59 35.45 -8.53
C ALA A 35 -11.65 36.61 -8.16
N LEU A 36 -10.33 36.41 -8.26
CA LEU A 36 -9.36 37.48 -8.05
C LEU A 36 -9.56 38.62 -9.06
N SER A 37 -9.78 38.29 -10.33
CA SER A 37 -9.98 39.26 -11.41
C SER A 37 -11.26 40.08 -11.20
N LYS A 38 -12.36 39.39 -10.87
CA LYS A 38 -13.68 40.00 -10.66
C LYS A 38 -13.71 40.98 -9.49
N ASN A 39 -12.88 40.73 -8.46
CA ASN A 39 -12.78 41.59 -7.28
C ASN A 39 -11.71 42.69 -7.41
N GLY A 40 -11.16 42.91 -8.61
CA GLY A 40 -10.17 43.96 -8.86
C GLY A 40 -8.82 43.71 -8.19
N LEU A 41 -8.56 42.49 -7.72
CA LEU A 41 -7.26 42.13 -7.15
C LEU A 41 -6.24 41.94 -8.28
N PRO A 42 -5.01 42.46 -8.13
CA PRO A 42 -4.01 42.38 -9.18
C PRO A 42 -3.67 40.93 -9.49
N ILE A 43 -3.95 40.52 -10.73
CA ILE A 43 -3.48 39.27 -11.30
C ILE A 43 -2.27 39.64 -12.17
N GLY A 44 -1.07 39.35 -11.68
CA GLY A 44 0.11 39.62 -12.47
C GLY A 44 0.18 38.79 -13.74
N PRO A 45 1.14 39.14 -14.60
CA PRO A 45 1.22 38.63 -15.97
C PRO A 45 1.25 37.10 -16.05
N GLY A 46 1.85 36.42 -15.06
CA GLY A 46 1.90 34.96 -15.01
C GLY A 46 0.58 34.29 -14.71
N ALA A 47 -0.16 34.83 -13.74
CA ALA A 47 -1.48 34.34 -13.39
C ALA A 47 -2.50 34.67 -14.48
N ALA A 48 -2.34 35.82 -15.15
CA ALA A 48 -3.17 36.20 -16.29
C ALA A 48 -2.92 35.31 -17.52
N GLU A 49 -1.67 34.92 -17.77
CA GLU A 49 -1.31 34.00 -18.84
C GLU A 49 -1.77 32.57 -18.54
N LEU A 50 -1.58 32.09 -17.31
CA LEU A 50 -2.13 30.83 -16.84
C LEU A 50 -3.66 30.77 -16.97
N MET A 51 -4.35 31.85 -16.59
CA MET A 51 -5.80 31.99 -16.73
C MET A 51 -6.23 31.93 -18.20
N ARG A 52 -5.54 32.65 -19.10
CA ARG A 52 -5.81 32.61 -20.56
C ARG A 52 -5.59 31.22 -21.15
N SER A 53 -4.53 30.51 -20.74
CA SER A 53 -4.23 29.16 -21.22
C SER A 53 -5.20 28.11 -20.69
N LEU A 54 -5.61 28.19 -19.43
CA LEU A 54 -6.65 27.32 -18.86
C LEU A 54 -8.01 27.57 -19.54
N TRP A 55 -8.33 28.83 -19.85
CA TRP A 55 -9.54 29.20 -20.61
C TRP A 55 -9.49 28.67 -22.06
N ALA A 56 -8.34 28.77 -22.73
CA ALA A 56 -8.15 28.20 -24.07
C ALA A 56 -8.29 26.66 -24.07
N ARG A 57 -7.93 25.99 -22.97
CA ARG A 57 -8.04 24.52 -22.77
C ARG A 57 -9.46 24.03 -22.51
N GLU A 58 -10.31 24.81 -21.83
CA GLU A 58 -11.77 24.53 -21.81
C GLU A 58 -12.33 24.40 -23.24
N ASN A 59 -11.62 24.93 -24.25
CA ASN A 59 -12.05 24.96 -25.64
C ASN A 59 -11.27 24.03 -26.62
N ARG A 60 -10.15 23.37 -26.25
CA ARG A 60 -9.48 22.34 -27.12
C ARG A 60 -8.66 21.29 -26.35
N ALA A 61 -8.70 20.04 -26.84
CA ALA A 61 -8.06 18.86 -26.28
C ALA A 61 -6.63 18.61 -26.84
N GLY A 62 -5.62 18.55 -25.96
CA GLY A 62 -4.25 18.16 -26.30
C GLY A 62 -3.32 18.24 -25.08
N LEU A 63 -3.14 17.12 -24.37
CA LEU A 63 -2.49 17.06 -23.05
C LEU A 63 -1.06 16.48 -23.08
N HIS A 64 -0.71 15.66 -24.08
CA HIS A 64 0.48 14.82 -24.02
C HIS A 64 1.81 15.53 -24.33
N GLU A 65 1.87 16.43 -25.33
CA GLU A 65 3.11 17.15 -25.66
C GLU A 65 3.56 18.11 -24.54
N TRP A 66 2.60 18.69 -23.81
CA TRP A 66 2.91 19.66 -22.74
C TRP A 66 3.40 19.00 -21.45
N ILE A 67 2.94 17.77 -21.14
CA ILE A 67 3.44 17.02 -19.97
C ILE A 67 4.95 16.80 -20.12
N SER A 68 5.43 16.44 -21.31
CA SER A 68 6.87 16.22 -21.55
C SER A 68 7.72 17.49 -21.45
N GLU A 69 7.22 18.65 -21.89
CA GLU A 69 7.94 19.92 -21.73
C GLU A 69 7.94 20.43 -20.29
N VAL A 70 6.83 20.25 -19.56
CA VAL A 70 6.76 20.61 -18.13
C VAL A 70 7.57 19.66 -17.27
N GLU A 71 7.60 18.37 -17.56
CA GLU A 71 8.47 17.40 -16.89
C GLU A 71 9.96 17.67 -17.16
N ALA A 72 10.32 18.13 -18.36
CA ALA A 72 11.68 18.55 -18.68
C ALA A 72 12.09 19.83 -17.91
N ILE A 73 11.18 20.81 -17.79
CA ILE A 73 11.39 22.01 -16.97
C ILE A 73 11.42 21.66 -15.47
N ASP A 74 10.57 20.73 -15.01
CA ASP A 74 10.51 20.23 -13.63
C ASP A 74 11.76 19.45 -13.25
N ALA A 75 12.35 18.65 -14.15
CA ALA A 75 13.62 17.95 -13.90
C ALA A 75 14.80 18.93 -13.69
N VAL A 76 14.83 20.01 -14.46
CA VAL A 76 15.84 21.08 -14.32
C VAL A 76 15.61 21.88 -13.03
N LEU A 77 14.36 22.18 -12.69
CA LEU A 77 14.00 22.96 -11.49
C LEU A 77 14.08 22.15 -10.20
N ALA A 78 13.74 20.86 -10.19
CA ALA A 78 13.91 19.97 -9.05
C ALA A 78 15.40 19.72 -8.75
N ARG A 79 16.26 19.72 -9.78
CA ARG A 79 17.71 19.70 -9.63
C ARG A 79 18.22 21.00 -9.01
N GLU A 80 17.77 22.17 -9.46
CA GLU A 80 18.14 23.46 -8.83
C GLU A 80 17.59 23.63 -7.42
N TYR A 81 16.34 23.20 -7.15
CA TYR A 81 15.71 23.31 -5.84
C TYR A 81 16.33 22.32 -4.85
N ARG A 82 16.67 21.09 -5.26
CA ARG A 82 17.50 20.18 -4.43
C ARG A 82 18.91 20.69 -4.23
N VAL A 83 19.53 21.29 -5.23
CA VAL A 83 20.86 21.91 -5.08
C VAL A 83 20.79 23.09 -4.10
N ARG A 84 19.72 23.88 -4.10
CA ARG A 84 19.53 24.97 -3.13
C ARG A 84 19.12 24.50 -1.74
N LEU A 85 18.22 23.51 -1.64
CA LEU A 85 17.86 22.89 -0.36
C LEU A 85 19.11 22.21 0.24
N ASN A 86 19.90 21.48 -0.54
CA ASN A 86 21.14 20.86 -0.07
C ASN A 86 22.31 21.84 0.10
N ALA A 87 22.29 23.02 -0.53
CA ALA A 87 23.28 24.07 -0.33
C ALA A 87 22.92 25.02 0.83
N HIS A 88 21.65 25.12 1.23
CA HIS A 88 21.18 25.82 2.42
C HIS A 88 20.96 24.89 3.63
N LEU A 89 20.91 23.57 3.44
CA LEU A 89 20.92 22.56 4.49
C LEU A 89 22.29 21.87 4.58
N LYS A 90 23.35 22.67 4.57
CA LYS A 90 24.64 22.23 5.12
C LYS A 90 24.56 22.31 6.66
N PRO A 91 25.33 21.50 7.39
CA PRO A 91 25.14 21.26 8.81
C PRO A 91 25.54 22.50 9.62
N GLN A 92 24.59 23.40 9.85
CA GLN A 92 24.65 24.39 10.91
C GLN A 92 23.27 24.41 11.58
N ASP A 93 23.28 24.35 12.91
CA ASP A 93 22.09 24.19 13.75
C ASP A 93 21.05 25.31 13.56
N ASP A 94 21.51 26.47 13.07
CA ASP A 94 20.78 27.74 12.97
C ASP A 94 19.57 27.70 12.00
N HIS A 95 19.57 26.83 10.98
CA HIS A 95 18.53 26.82 9.95
C HIS A 95 17.18 26.23 10.39
N LEU A 96 17.16 25.46 11.48
CA LEU A 96 15.92 25.00 12.07
C LEU A 96 15.26 26.08 12.91
N ASP A 97 16.07 26.84 13.66
CA ASP A 97 15.62 27.97 14.46
C ASP A 97 15.06 29.07 13.56
N ASP A 98 15.71 29.34 12.41
CA ASP A 98 15.18 30.22 11.36
C ASP A 98 13.79 29.78 10.85
N ALA A 99 13.57 28.47 10.68
CA ALA A 99 12.29 27.95 10.19
C ALA A 99 11.18 28.06 11.25
N ILE A 100 11.55 27.89 12.52
CA ILE A 100 10.68 28.08 13.68
C ILE A 100 10.30 29.56 13.84
N ASP A 101 11.27 30.47 13.75
CA ASP A 101 11.07 31.91 13.85
C ASP A 101 10.18 32.44 12.71
N VAL A 102 10.40 31.98 11.47
CA VAL A 102 9.56 32.32 10.31
C VAL A 102 8.11 31.84 10.50
N ALA A 103 7.89 30.69 11.15
CA ALA A 103 6.55 30.23 11.46
C ALA A 103 5.89 31.13 12.52
N ASN A 104 6.62 31.51 13.56
CA ASN A 104 6.14 32.37 14.66
C ASN A 104 5.75 33.80 14.20
N GLU A 105 6.37 34.33 13.14
CA GLU A 105 6.11 35.69 12.65
C GLU A 105 4.85 35.85 11.78
N MET A 106 4.20 34.77 11.34
CA MET A 106 3.01 34.85 10.46
C MET A 106 1.71 35.14 11.25
N ARG A 107 0.88 36.10 10.79
CA ARG A 107 -0.44 36.42 11.39
C ARG A 107 -1.63 36.27 10.42
N GLY A 108 -2.76 35.76 10.93
CA GLY A 108 -4.08 35.70 10.26
C GLY A 108 -4.59 34.27 9.99
N PRO A 109 -5.83 34.06 9.49
CA PRO A 109 -6.43 32.72 9.33
C PRO A 109 -5.71 31.80 8.32
N LEU A 110 -4.86 32.36 7.45
CA LEU A 110 -3.99 31.63 6.53
C LEU A 110 -2.59 31.36 7.14
N ALA A 111 -2.27 31.95 8.30
CA ALA A 111 -1.05 31.70 9.04
C ALA A 111 -1.09 30.31 9.69
N ASP A 112 -2.24 29.88 10.22
CA ASP A 112 -2.36 28.59 10.91
C ASP A 112 -1.99 27.39 10.01
N LEU A 113 -2.45 27.38 8.75
CA LEU A 113 -2.11 26.32 7.80
C LEU A 113 -0.64 26.34 7.37
N ARG A 114 -0.04 27.53 7.25
CA ARG A 114 1.38 27.69 6.87
C ARG A 114 2.32 27.41 8.04
N GLN A 115 1.93 27.79 9.25
CA GLN A 115 2.59 27.42 10.49
C GLN A 115 2.57 25.90 10.65
N LEU A 116 1.44 25.24 10.39
CA LEU A 116 1.36 23.78 10.43
C LEU A 116 2.28 23.11 9.37
N GLU A 117 2.35 23.65 8.15
CA GLU A 117 3.22 23.14 7.09
C GLU A 117 4.71 23.35 7.40
N MET A 118 5.09 24.52 7.92
CA MET A 118 6.46 24.84 8.31
C MET A 118 6.89 24.04 9.55
N ALA A 119 6.02 23.91 10.55
CA ALA A 119 6.29 23.11 11.74
C ALA A 119 6.36 21.61 11.39
N THR A 120 5.57 21.13 10.43
CA THR A 120 5.71 19.77 9.86
C THR A 120 7.08 19.56 9.21
N LEU A 121 7.55 20.53 8.42
CA LEU A 121 8.86 20.47 7.77
C LEU A 121 10.02 20.55 8.78
N ALA A 122 9.89 21.41 9.79
CA ALA A 122 10.84 21.53 10.89
C ALA A 122 10.93 20.22 11.69
N LEU A 123 9.80 19.60 11.98
CA LEU A 123 9.73 18.34 12.72
C LEU A 123 10.23 17.15 11.89
N ASP A 124 9.89 17.06 10.60
CA ASP A 124 10.49 16.06 9.69
C ASP A 124 12.01 16.25 9.59
N GLY A 125 12.49 17.51 9.55
CA GLY A 125 13.90 17.84 9.66
C GLY A 125 14.53 17.31 10.95
N ALA A 126 14.01 17.71 12.11
CA ALA A 126 14.52 17.30 13.42
C ALA A 126 14.56 15.77 13.58
N LEU A 127 13.52 15.06 13.12
CA LEU A 127 13.43 13.60 13.19
C LEU A 127 14.40 12.90 12.23
N ARG A 128 14.65 13.47 11.04
CA ARG A 128 15.67 12.96 10.10
C ARG A 128 17.09 13.16 10.60
N TRP A 129 17.32 14.18 11.42
CA TRP A 129 18.61 14.51 12.00
C TRP A 129 18.79 13.99 13.43
N HIS A 130 17.89 13.12 13.92
CA HIS A 130 17.98 12.47 15.23
C HIS A 130 18.14 13.45 16.41
N SER A 131 17.47 14.60 16.35
CA SER A 131 17.44 15.53 17.48
C SER A 131 16.05 15.50 18.13
N LEU A 132 15.86 14.58 19.07
CA LEU A 132 14.61 14.45 19.81
C LEU A 132 14.30 15.71 20.63
N GLU A 133 15.33 16.40 21.15
CA GLU A 133 15.19 17.70 21.83
C GLU A 133 14.62 18.78 20.92
N LYS A 134 15.10 18.88 19.68
CA LYS A 134 14.54 19.82 18.69
C LYS A 134 13.13 19.41 18.27
N ALA A 135 12.87 18.12 18.11
CA ALA A 135 11.53 17.62 17.84
C ALA A 135 10.53 17.97 18.96
N ARG A 136 10.96 17.88 20.23
CA ARG A 136 10.21 18.34 21.41
C ARG A 136 9.97 19.84 21.38
N SER A 137 11.01 20.63 21.17
CA SER A 137 10.91 22.09 21.07
C SER A 137 9.89 22.51 20.00
N VAL A 138 9.90 21.86 18.83
CA VAL A 138 8.90 22.11 17.78
C VAL A 138 7.49 21.73 18.24
N LEU A 139 7.29 20.58 18.90
CA LEU A 139 5.97 20.17 19.38
C LEU A 139 5.43 21.07 20.52
N GLU A 140 6.31 21.53 21.41
CA GLU A 140 5.97 22.46 22.50
C GLU A 140 5.59 23.84 21.96
N GLN A 141 6.30 24.32 20.94
CA GLN A 141 6.04 25.61 20.30
C GLN A 141 4.82 25.59 19.38
N PHE A 142 4.45 24.43 18.85
CA PHE A 142 3.29 24.25 17.99
C PHE A 142 2.33 23.20 18.55
N PRO A 143 1.61 23.47 19.67
CA PRO A 143 0.67 22.51 20.28
C PRO A 143 -0.42 22.05 19.31
N ALA A 144 -0.76 22.86 18.31
CA ALA A 144 -1.70 22.52 17.25
C ALA A 144 -1.22 21.38 16.32
N LEU A 145 0.08 21.07 16.27
CA LEU A 145 0.58 19.83 15.66
C LEU A 145 0.24 18.60 16.50
N GLY A 146 0.12 18.78 17.83
CA GLY A 146 -0.34 17.78 18.79
C GLY A 146 -1.85 17.53 18.73
N ALA A 147 -2.65 18.49 18.22
CA ALA A 147 -4.05 18.27 17.86
C ALA A 147 -4.12 17.49 16.53
N ILE A 148 -4.31 16.17 16.62
CA ILE A 148 -4.07 15.21 15.53
C ILE A 148 -5.26 15.12 14.57
N ASN A 149 -5.58 16.21 13.89
CA ASN A 149 -6.76 16.25 13.01
C ASN A 149 -6.40 15.99 11.55
N SER A 150 -5.15 15.58 11.26
CA SER A 150 -4.67 15.34 9.89
C SER A 150 -3.75 14.12 9.76
N ALA A 151 -3.74 13.50 8.57
CA ALA A 151 -2.83 12.39 8.24
C ALA A 151 -1.33 12.80 8.27
N ALA A 152 -1.03 14.10 8.13
CA ALA A 152 0.33 14.61 8.28
C ALA A 152 0.74 14.56 9.76
N SER A 153 -0.10 15.10 10.66
CA SER A 153 0.09 15.04 12.12
C SER A 153 0.25 13.59 12.62
N ALA A 154 -0.53 12.66 12.06
CA ALA A 154 -0.42 11.23 12.35
C ALA A 154 0.95 10.62 12.03
N THR A 155 1.48 10.96 10.86
CA THR A 155 2.76 10.43 10.37
C THR A 155 3.91 10.99 11.20
N ILE A 156 3.81 12.27 11.55
CA ILE A 156 4.74 13.00 12.40
C ILE A 156 4.76 12.42 13.82
N ALA A 157 3.59 12.24 14.44
CA ALA A 157 3.49 11.69 15.79
C ALA A 157 4.05 10.27 15.85
N ALA A 158 3.77 9.43 14.84
CA ALA A 158 4.36 8.09 14.74
C ALA A 158 5.90 8.14 14.56
N ALA A 159 6.40 9.06 13.74
CA ALA A 159 7.85 9.23 13.54
C ALA A 159 8.55 9.73 14.82
N TYR A 160 7.91 10.62 15.57
CA TYR A 160 8.36 11.10 16.87
C TYR A 160 8.34 10.00 17.94
N CYS A 161 7.26 9.23 18.06
CA CYS A 161 7.20 8.07 18.94
C CYS A 161 8.29 7.03 18.57
N GLY A 162 8.52 6.80 17.28
CA GLY A 162 9.61 5.96 16.80
C GLY A 162 11.00 6.49 17.17
N ALA A 163 11.18 7.82 17.26
CA ALA A 163 12.43 8.43 17.73
C ALA A 163 12.60 8.26 19.26
N ILE A 164 11.55 8.52 20.05
CA ILE A 164 11.55 8.27 21.49
C ILE A 164 11.89 6.81 21.79
N LEU A 165 11.27 5.87 21.05
CA LEU A 165 11.55 4.44 21.23
C LEU A 165 13.04 4.10 21.05
N ARG A 166 13.72 4.76 20.11
CA ARG A 166 15.15 4.52 19.84
C ARG A 166 16.06 5.19 20.86
N GLU A 167 15.72 6.41 21.30
CA GLU A 167 16.63 7.27 22.07
C GLU A 167 16.39 7.20 23.59
N GLU A 168 15.14 7.10 24.01
CA GLU A 168 14.73 7.15 25.42
C GLU A 168 14.08 5.86 25.91
N GLY A 169 13.93 4.89 25.01
CA GLY A 169 13.41 3.58 25.32
C GLY A 169 11.88 3.48 25.31
N PRO A 170 11.38 2.27 25.58
CA PRO A 170 10.00 1.92 25.31
C PRO A 170 8.98 2.43 26.33
N ASP A 171 9.37 2.66 27.60
CA ASP A 171 8.48 3.27 28.61
C ASP A 171 8.08 4.68 28.18
N THR A 172 9.07 5.52 27.90
CA THR A 172 8.87 6.90 27.46
C THR A 172 8.11 7.00 26.15
N CYS A 173 8.32 6.03 25.24
CA CYS A 173 7.58 5.93 23.98
C CYS A 173 6.10 5.66 24.24
N LEU A 174 5.78 4.71 25.12
CA LEU A 174 4.39 4.40 25.47
C LEU A 174 3.70 5.60 26.15
N ASP A 175 4.39 6.33 27.03
CA ASP A 175 3.86 7.54 27.65
C ASP A 175 3.62 8.66 26.64
N ALA A 176 4.50 8.82 25.65
CA ALA A 176 4.29 9.75 24.55
C ALA A 176 3.09 9.34 23.69
N ILE A 177 2.98 8.05 23.36
CA ILE A 177 1.83 7.49 22.65
C ILE A 177 0.54 7.77 23.40
N HIS A 178 0.50 7.53 24.72
CA HIS A 178 -0.67 7.78 25.56
C HIS A 178 -1.12 9.25 25.50
N ARG A 179 -0.18 10.20 25.61
CA ARG A 179 -0.47 11.63 25.45
C ARG A 179 -1.08 11.96 24.08
N PHE A 180 -0.49 11.46 23.00
CA PHE A 180 -1.05 11.68 21.67
C PHE A 180 -2.40 10.98 21.46
N THR A 181 -2.67 9.86 22.12
CA THR A 181 -3.95 9.16 22.00
C THR A 181 -5.05 9.83 22.81
N ASP A 182 -4.76 10.32 24.01
CA ASP A 182 -5.74 10.99 24.87
C ASP A 182 -6.23 12.30 24.23
N ASP A 183 -5.34 13.01 23.53
CA ASP A 183 -5.68 14.24 22.78
C ASP A 183 -6.37 13.95 21.43
N ALA A 184 -6.24 12.74 20.88
CA ALA A 184 -6.79 12.35 19.58
C ALA A 184 -8.17 11.67 19.64
N VAL A 185 -8.70 11.39 20.83
CA VAL A 185 -9.97 10.63 21.02
C VAL A 185 -11.16 11.29 20.31
N GLU A 186 -11.11 12.59 20.02
CA GLU A 186 -12.21 13.31 19.35
C GLU A 186 -12.14 13.30 17.81
N ASP A 187 -11.00 13.02 17.16
CA ASP A 187 -10.86 13.23 15.70
C ASP A 187 -10.13 12.10 14.94
N HIS A 188 -10.86 11.01 14.69
CA HIS A 188 -10.96 10.10 13.51
C HIS A 188 -9.75 9.76 12.60
N SER A 189 -8.50 10.14 12.92
CA SER A 189 -7.34 9.83 12.08
C SER A 189 -6.88 8.37 12.30
N GLN A 190 -7.48 7.41 11.59
CA GLN A 190 -7.13 5.98 11.70
C GLN A 190 -5.71 5.64 11.26
N THR A 191 -5.11 6.44 10.38
CA THR A 191 -3.67 6.31 10.05
C THR A 191 -2.80 6.55 11.27
N PHE A 192 -3.22 7.45 12.17
CA PHE A 192 -2.58 7.64 13.47
C PHE A 192 -2.77 6.40 14.34
N ALA A 193 -4.02 5.97 14.57
CA ALA A 193 -4.31 4.79 15.40
C ALA A 193 -3.53 3.54 14.96
N ILE A 194 -3.44 3.26 13.66
CA ILE A 194 -2.67 2.13 13.12
C ILE A 194 -1.18 2.31 13.37
N ARG A 195 -0.58 3.44 12.99
CA ARG A 195 0.88 3.65 13.13
C ARG A 195 1.31 3.73 14.59
N VAL A 196 0.48 4.31 15.44
CA VAL A 196 0.70 4.38 16.89
C VAL A 196 0.57 3.00 17.51
N THR A 197 -0.40 2.19 17.09
CA THR A 197 -0.51 0.80 17.54
C THR A 197 0.68 -0.02 17.08
N GLU A 198 1.12 0.11 15.83
CA GLU A 198 2.35 -0.52 15.32
C GLU A 198 3.58 -0.09 16.15
N THR A 199 3.70 1.20 16.49
CA THR A 199 4.82 1.74 17.27
C THR A 199 4.78 1.31 18.74
N ALA A 200 3.60 1.33 19.37
CA ALA A 200 3.39 0.86 20.73
C ALA A 200 3.69 -0.64 20.85
N HIS A 201 3.28 -1.42 19.85
CA HIS A 201 3.56 -2.84 19.81
C HIS A 201 5.07 -3.10 19.69
N ALA A 202 5.76 -2.40 18.79
CA ALA A 202 7.23 -2.47 18.70
C ALA A 202 7.93 -2.07 20.02
N ALA A 203 7.41 -1.07 20.73
CA ALA A 203 7.93 -0.66 22.03
C ALA A 203 7.80 -1.76 23.09
N ARG A 204 6.67 -2.46 23.13
CA ARG A 204 6.45 -3.58 24.07
C ARG A 204 7.37 -4.76 23.79
N ILE A 205 7.53 -5.14 22.51
CA ILE A 205 8.49 -6.17 22.12
C ILE A 205 9.90 -5.78 22.60
N ALA A 206 10.29 -4.52 22.44
CA ALA A 206 11.58 -4.03 22.93
C ALA A 206 11.74 -4.08 24.46
N LYS A 207 10.64 -4.11 25.24
CA LYS A 207 10.67 -4.37 26.70
C LYS A 207 10.81 -5.83 27.08
N GLY A 208 10.78 -6.75 26.11
CA GLY A 208 10.66 -8.18 26.39
C GLY A 208 9.26 -8.60 26.86
N GLU A 209 8.25 -7.73 26.70
CA GLU A 209 6.86 -8.17 26.84
C GLU A 209 6.58 -9.13 25.68
N PRO A 210 6.04 -10.33 25.94
CA PRO A 210 5.73 -11.27 24.87
C PRO A 210 4.74 -10.60 23.91
N PRO A 211 4.98 -10.63 22.59
CA PRO A 211 4.01 -10.11 21.63
C PRO A 211 2.74 -10.95 21.75
N SER A 212 1.73 -10.43 22.46
CA SER A 212 0.38 -10.95 22.33
C SER A 212 -0.05 -10.64 20.90
N ALA A 213 -0.27 -11.69 20.09
CA ALA A 213 -0.87 -11.55 18.77
C ALA A 213 -2.21 -10.79 18.86
N LEU A 214 -2.89 -10.87 20.02
CA LEU A 214 -4.16 -10.20 20.28
C LEU A 214 -4.03 -8.75 20.75
N ALA A 215 -2.86 -8.27 21.18
CA ALA A 215 -2.74 -6.88 21.68
C ALA A 215 -3.15 -5.80 20.65
N PRO A 216 -2.82 -5.94 19.34
CA PRO A 216 -3.36 -5.05 18.32
C PRO A 216 -4.89 -5.17 18.15
N TYR A 217 -5.43 -6.38 18.34
CA TYR A 217 -6.87 -6.66 18.26
C TYR A 217 -7.65 -6.07 19.46
N GLU A 218 -7.15 -6.24 20.68
CA GLU A 218 -7.77 -5.71 21.90
C GLU A 218 -7.90 -4.18 21.86
N ARG A 219 -6.84 -3.49 21.39
CA ARG A 219 -6.89 -2.04 21.16
C ARG A 219 -7.83 -1.68 20.02
N PHE A 220 -7.86 -2.49 18.95
CA PHE A 220 -8.75 -2.22 17.84
C PHE A 220 -10.22 -2.26 18.26
N ILE A 221 -10.66 -3.28 19.01
CA ILE A 221 -12.06 -3.38 19.46
C ILE A 221 -12.52 -2.11 20.19
N GLN A 222 -11.64 -1.48 20.97
CA GLN A 222 -11.96 -0.23 21.68
C GLN A 222 -12.28 0.94 20.73
N HIS A 223 -11.83 0.86 19.48
CA HIS A 223 -12.04 1.85 18.42
C HIS A 223 -12.92 1.32 17.28
N VAL A 224 -13.52 0.14 17.44
CA VAL A 224 -14.50 -0.38 16.49
C VAL A 224 -15.78 0.46 16.62
N THR A 225 -16.15 1.05 15.50
CA THR A 225 -17.21 2.07 15.41
C THR A 225 -18.38 1.60 14.54
N SER A 226 -18.24 0.47 13.86
CA SER A 226 -19.29 -0.15 13.04
C SER A 226 -19.40 -1.65 13.31
N ARG A 227 -20.61 -2.20 13.08
CA ARG A 227 -20.86 -3.64 13.19
C ARG A 227 -19.99 -4.45 12.22
N ASP A 228 -19.76 -3.92 11.02
CA ASP A 228 -18.97 -4.59 9.97
C ASP A 228 -17.50 -4.74 10.39
N GLN A 229 -16.94 -3.71 11.04
CA GLN A 229 -15.59 -3.78 11.61
C GLN A 229 -15.51 -4.83 12.70
N LEU A 230 -16.51 -4.89 13.57
CA LEU A 230 -16.54 -5.87 14.65
C LEU A 230 -16.52 -7.30 14.08
N GLN A 231 -17.34 -7.57 13.07
CA GLN A 231 -17.39 -8.89 12.42
C GLN A 231 -16.06 -9.29 11.78
N LEU A 232 -15.38 -8.36 11.09
CA LEU A 232 -14.05 -8.62 10.54
C LEU A 232 -13.00 -8.85 11.64
N ALA A 233 -13.07 -8.07 12.72
CA ALA A 233 -12.19 -8.21 13.86
C ALA A 233 -12.37 -9.58 14.52
N GLU A 234 -13.61 -9.95 14.81
CA GLU A 234 -14.00 -11.24 15.39
C GLU A 234 -13.55 -12.38 14.49
N ALA A 235 -13.76 -12.29 13.18
CA ALA A 235 -13.27 -13.30 12.25
C ALA A 235 -11.74 -13.45 12.27
N TRP A 236 -11.01 -12.34 12.41
CA TRP A 236 -9.55 -12.37 12.55
C TRP A 236 -9.11 -12.95 13.89
N ARG A 237 -9.80 -12.62 14.99
CA ARG A 237 -9.56 -13.20 16.31
C ARG A 237 -9.82 -14.69 16.31
N ASP A 238 -10.94 -15.13 15.75
CA ASP A 238 -11.30 -16.55 15.67
C ASP A 238 -10.23 -17.33 14.87
N LEU A 239 -9.63 -16.70 13.86
CA LEU A 239 -8.50 -17.29 13.13
C LEU A 239 -7.25 -17.41 14.02
N CYS A 240 -6.99 -16.46 14.92
CA CYS A 240 -5.91 -16.56 15.89
C CYS A 240 -6.20 -17.61 16.97
N ASP A 241 -7.44 -17.67 17.47
CA ASP A 241 -7.88 -18.55 18.55
C ASP A 241 -7.98 -20.01 18.10
N ALA A 242 -8.10 -20.26 16.79
CA ALA A 242 -8.09 -21.61 16.21
C ALA A 242 -6.73 -22.34 16.33
N GLY A 243 -5.70 -21.72 16.91
CA GLY A 243 -4.49 -22.41 17.33
C GLY A 243 -3.48 -22.68 16.22
N PHE A 244 -3.62 -22.02 15.06
CA PHE A 244 -2.65 -22.14 13.97
C PHE A 244 -1.28 -21.54 14.34
N ASP A 245 -0.23 -22.02 13.67
CA ASP A 245 1.04 -21.30 13.62
C ASP A 245 0.78 -19.96 12.90
N THR A 246 0.81 -18.87 13.66
CA THR A 246 0.43 -17.54 13.18
C THR A 246 1.63 -16.62 13.16
N GLN A 247 2.01 -16.22 11.95
CA GLN A 247 3.07 -15.24 11.70
C GLN A 247 2.44 -13.98 11.09
N PHE A 248 1.39 -13.46 11.74
CA PHE A 248 0.64 -12.30 11.23
C PHE A 248 1.39 -10.98 11.34
N LEU A 249 2.45 -10.94 12.15
CA LEU A 249 3.18 -9.72 12.48
C LEU A 249 4.51 -9.64 11.74
N VAL A 250 4.73 -10.46 10.71
CA VAL A 250 5.97 -10.48 9.92
C VAL A 250 6.43 -9.13 9.34
N ARG A 251 5.55 -8.10 9.32
CA ARG A 251 5.92 -6.73 8.92
C ARG A 251 6.42 -5.85 10.06
N THR A 252 6.06 -6.15 11.31
CA THR A 252 6.40 -5.38 12.51
C THR A 252 7.32 -6.13 13.45
N ASP A 253 7.33 -7.46 13.37
CA ASP A 253 8.16 -8.39 14.14
C ASP A 253 9.25 -8.97 13.22
N LYS A 254 10.50 -8.61 13.51
CA LYS A 254 11.67 -9.03 12.71
C LYS A 254 11.96 -10.51 12.86
N ASP A 255 11.68 -11.11 14.01
CA ASP A 255 11.99 -12.51 14.26
C ASP A 255 11.01 -13.41 13.48
N GLN A 256 9.73 -13.03 13.44
CA GLN A 256 8.77 -13.67 12.54
C GLN A 256 9.16 -13.50 11.07
N ALA A 257 9.64 -12.32 10.66
CA ALA A 257 10.10 -12.10 9.30
C ALA A 257 11.26 -13.02 8.93
N VAL A 258 12.27 -13.13 9.81
CA VAL A 258 13.42 -14.02 9.63
C VAL A 258 12.98 -15.48 9.55
N LEU A 259 12.13 -15.92 10.49
CA LEU A 259 11.59 -17.28 10.52
C LEU A 259 10.85 -17.64 9.22
N LEU A 260 10.03 -16.72 8.71
CA LEU A 260 9.33 -16.91 7.45
C LEU A 260 10.31 -17.06 6.28
N ILE A 261 11.29 -16.14 6.16
CA ILE A 261 12.28 -16.17 5.09
C ILE A 261 13.13 -17.44 5.15
N ASP A 262 13.55 -17.87 6.34
CA ASP A 262 14.32 -19.10 6.51
C ASP A 262 13.51 -20.34 6.16
N ARG A 263 12.21 -20.38 6.47
CA ARG A 263 11.32 -21.45 6.01
C ARG A 263 11.22 -21.51 4.49
N LEU A 264 11.10 -20.36 3.82
CA LEU A 264 11.09 -20.30 2.35
C LEU A 264 12.43 -20.78 1.75
N LYS A 265 13.55 -20.38 2.34
CA LYS A 265 14.90 -20.81 1.93
C LYS A 265 15.08 -22.32 2.13
N GLU A 266 14.61 -22.86 3.25
CA GLU A 266 14.72 -24.28 3.54
C GLU A 266 13.86 -25.12 2.60
N ALA A 267 12.62 -24.71 2.33
CA ALA A 267 11.78 -25.39 1.35
C ALA A 267 12.43 -25.43 -0.05
N ALA A 268 13.01 -24.31 -0.49
CA ALA A 268 13.74 -24.22 -1.75
C ALA A 268 15.01 -25.07 -1.78
N ARG A 269 15.80 -25.07 -0.69
CA ARG A 269 17.06 -25.84 -0.55
C ARG A 269 16.84 -27.34 -0.47
N ALA A 270 15.86 -27.75 0.32
CA ALA A 270 15.54 -29.15 0.58
C ALA A 270 14.69 -29.76 -0.55
N SER A 271 14.39 -29.00 -1.61
CA SER A 271 13.58 -29.45 -2.75
C SER A 271 12.20 -29.98 -2.30
N ILE A 272 11.63 -29.36 -1.27
CA ILE A 272 10.34 -29.76 -0.70
C ILE A 272 9.22 -29.13 -1.55
N PRO A 273 8.21 -29.92 -1.97
CA PRO A 273 7.01 -29.38 -2.58
C PRO A 273 6.35 -28.37 -1.64
N PHE A 274 6.28 -27.11 -2.04
CA PHE A 274 5.89 -26.03 -1.14
C PHE A 274 5.11 -24.93 -1.87
N LEU A 275 4.12 -24.33 -1.22
CA LEU A 275 3.27 -23.29 -1.79
C LEU A 275 2.99 -22.20 -0.74
N ALA A 276 3.43 -20.98 -1.03
CA ALA A 276 3.07 -19.78 -0.29
C ALA A 276 2.11 -18.90 -1.10
N LEU A 277 0.85 -18.81 -0.66
CA LEU A 277 -0.20 -18.02 -1.31
C LEU A 277 -0.51 -16.74 -0.56
N ARG A 278 -1.04 -15.76 -1.28
CA ARG A 278 -1.52 -14.49 -0.74
C ARG A 278 -2.94 -14.25 -1.17
N LEU A 279 -3.79 -13.91 -0.20
CA LEU A 279 -5.21 -13.66 -0.40
C LEU A 279 -5.50 -12.24 0.04
N GLY A 280 -5.72 -11.35 -0.93
CA GLY A 280 -6.18 -9.99 -0.68
C GLY A 280 -7.62 -9.79 -1.13
N ASP A 281 -8.05 -8.53 -1.19
CA ASP A 281 -9.42 -8.17 -1.59
C ASP A 281 -9.80 -8.64 -3.01
N GLY A 282 -8.82 -8.85 -3.90
CA GLY A 282 -9.05 -9.37 -5.24
C GLY A 282 -9.52 -10.82 -5.20
N GLU A 283 -8.91 -11.62 -4.35
CA GLU A 283 -9.15 -13.06 -4.21
C GLU A 283 -10.54 -13.39 -3.66
N GLY A 284 -11.29 -12.40 -3.17
CA GLY A 284 -12.72 -12.52 -2.90
C GLY A 284 -13.54 -13.00 -4.11
N TYR A 285 -13.03 -12.82 -5.34
CA TYR A 285 -13.60 -13.38 -6.57
C TYR A 285 -13.78 -14.92 -6.50
N GLY A 286 -12.81 -15.63 -5.93
CA GLY A 286 -12.80 -17.10 -5.86
C GLY A 286 -13.46 -17.69 -4.63
N CYS A 287 -13.91 -16.84 -3.69
CA CYS A 287 -14.54 -17.29 -2.45
C CYS A 287 -16.02 -17.57 -2.67
N PRO A 288 -16.66 -18.50 -1.95
CA PRO A 288 -18.12 -18.65 -2.01
C PRO A 288 -18.85 -17.37 -1.51
N PRO A 289 -20.15 -17.24 -1.79
CA PRO A 289 -21.00 -16.26 -1.08
C PRO A 289 -20.91 -16.46 0.44
N LEU A 290 -21.11 -15.38 1.20
CA LEU A 290 -21.07 -15.43 2.67
C LEU A 290 -22.37 -15.98 3.29
N ASP A 291 -23.35 -16.37 2.47
CA ASP A 291 -24.64 -16.89 2.90
C ASP A 291 -24.50 -18.02 3.92
N GLY A 292 -25.01 -17.78 5.13
CA GLY A 292 -24.97 -18.73 6.24
C GLY A 292 -23.69 -18.72 7.06
N HIS A 293 -22.68 -17.89 6.75
CA HIS A 293 -21.50 -17.80 7.59
C HIS A 293 -21.85 -17.12 8.93
N PRO A 294 -21.65 -17.75 10.09
CA PRO A 294 -22.09 -17.22 11.39
C PRO A 294 -21.50 -15.85 11.74
N ALA A 295 -20.27 -15.58 11.27
CA ALA A 295 -19.60 -14.30 11.48
C ALA A 295 -20.13 -13.16 10.57
N PHE A 296 -20.77 -13.49 9.45
CA PHE A 296 -21.24 -12.53 8.45
C PHE A 296 -22.74 -12.72 8.18
N VAL A 297 -23.52 -12.96 9.25
CA VAL A 297 -24.98 -12.96 9.19
C VAL A 297 -25.44 -11.54 8.91
N SER A 298 -25.38 -11.17 7.64
CA SER A 298 -25.97 -9.94 7.18
C SER A 298 -27.46 -10.23 7.07
N SER A 299 -28.26 -9.53 7.88
CA SER A 299 -29.67 -9.27 7.57
C SER A 299 -29.81 -8.38 6.32
N ASP A 300 -28.76 -8.27 5.50
CA ASP A 300 -28.47 -7.17 4.62
C ASP A 300 -28.06 -7.69 3.25
N LYS A 301 -29.08 -8.00 2.45
CA LYS A 301 -28.99 -8.51 1.07
C LYS A 301 -28.08 -7.70 0.13
N ARG A 302 -27.54 -6.56 0.58
CA ARG A 302 -26.58 -5.72 -0.14
C ARG A 302 -25.34 -6.50 -0.59
N ILE A 303 -24.78 -7.41 0.20
CA ILE A 303 -23.52 -8.11 -0.18
C ILE A 303 -23.71 -8.96 -1.44
N ASP A 304 -24.76 -9.78 -1.49
CA ASP A 304 -25.01 -10.68 -2.63
C ASP A 304 -25.56 -9.93 -3.85
N ASN A 305 -26.28 -8.82 -3.62
CA ASN A 305 -26.76 -7.96 -4.72
C ASN A 305 -25.61 -7.34 -5.54
N TYR A 306 -24.42 -7.16 -4.95
CA TYR A 306 -23.24 -6.66 -5.66
C TYR A 306 -22.33 -7.76 -6.19
N LEU A 307 -22.62 -9.03 -5.90
CA LEU A 307 -21.73 -10.14 -6.23
C LEU A 307 -21.42 -10.19 -7.73
N GLU A 308 -22.45 -10.18 -8.57
CA GLU A 308 -22.26 -10.26 -10.02
C GLU A 308 -21.50 -9.03 -10.57
N ALA A 309 -21.83 -7.84 -10.07
CA ALA A 309 -21.15 -6.62 -10.46
C ALA A 309 -19.67 -6.62 -10.04
N ASP A 310 -19.35 -7.16 -8.85
CA ASP A 310 -17.99 -7.30 -8.34
C ASP A 310 -17.19 -8.30 -9.18
N LEU A 311 -17.79 -9.44 -9.52
CA LEU A 311 -17.20 -10.45 -10.39
C LEU A 311 -16.87 -9.81 -11.73
N LEU A 312 -17.87 -9.30 -12.45
CA LEU A 312 -17.69 -8.66 -13.75
C LEU A 312 -16.63 -7.54 -13.71
N HIS A 313 -16.62 -6.70 -12.68
CA HIS A 313 -15.61 -5.66 -12.52
C HIS A 313 -14.17 -6.23 -12.44
N ARG A 314 -13.97 -7.34 -11.72
CA ARG A 314 -12.68 -8.02 -11.61
C ARG A 314 -12.28 -8.68 -12.92
N GLU A 315 -13.20 -9.36 -13.59
CA GLU A 315 -12.96 -10.00 -14.89
C GLU A 315 -12.54 -8.97 -15.94
N MET A 316 -13.28 -7.85 -16.03
CA MET A 316 -12.91 -6.74 -16.91
C MET A 316 -11.56 -6.12 -16.54
N SER A 317 -11.24 -6.03 -15.24
CA SER A 317 -9.98 -5.45 -14.78
C SER A 317 -8.76 -6.36 -15.05
N TRP A 318 -8.94 -7.67 -14.88
CA TRP A 318 -7.85 -8.66 -15.01
C TRP A 318 -7.68 -9.17 -16.42
N TRP A 319 -8.78 -9.43 -17.12
CA TRP A 319 -8.81 -10.15 -18.40
C TRP A 319 -9.30 -9.29 -19.55
N GLY A 320 -10.02 -8.19 -19.25
CA GLY A 320 -10.54 -7.26 -20.26
C GLY A 320 -11.82 -7.74 -20.93
N LEU A 321 -12.40 -8.83 -20.45
CA LEU A 321 -13.63 -9.42 -20.93
C LEU A 321 -14.32 -10.16 -19.78
N PRO A 322 -15.66 -10.28 -19.79
CA PRO A 322 -16.38 -11.14 -18.86
C PRO A 322 -16.21 -12.60 -19.27
N LEU A 323 -16.17 -13.50 -18.29
CA LEU A 323 -16.21 -14.94 -18.53
C LEU A 323 -17.65 -15.43 -18.64
N ASP A 324 -17.83 -16.54 -19.36
CA ASP A 324 -19.04 -17.32 -19.20
C ASP A 324 -19.05 -18.04 -17.84
N GLN A 325 -20.23 -18.51 -17.42
CA GLN A 325 -20.39 -19.12 -16.10
C GLN A 325 -19.53 -20.38 -15.92
N SER A 326 -19.37 -21.20 -16.97
CA SER A 326 -18.60 -22.45 -16.89
C SER A 326 -17.10 -22.17 -16.69
N GLN A 327 -16.56 -21.19 -17.42
CA GLN A 327 -15.19 -20.73 -17.25
C GLN A 327 -14.98 -20.13 -15.86
N ARG A 328 -15.92 -19.30 -15.39
CA ARG A 328 -15.89 -18.71 -14.04
C ARG A 328 -15.85 -19.78 -12.96
N ASP A 329 -16.77 -20.74 -13.01
CA ASP A 329 -16.85 -21.85 -12.06
C ASP A 329 -15.55 -22.67 -12.05
N THR A 330 -14.98 -22.90 -13.23
CA THR A 330 -13.69 -23.59 -13.37
C THR A 330 -12.57 -22.84 -12.65
N PHE A 331 -12.46 -21.52 -12.84
CA PHE A 331 -11.43 -20.72 -12.15
C PHE A 331 -11.67 -20.62 -10.65
N ILE A 332 -12.91 -20.50 -10.21
CA ILE A 332 -13.28 -20.48 -8.79
C ILE A 332 -12.90 -21.81 -8.14
N HIS A 333 -13.26 -22.94 -8.74
CA HIS A 333 -12.93 -24.26 -8.21
C HIS A 333 -11.41 -24.49 -8.12
N ARG A 334 -10.67 -24.12 -9.17
CA ARG A 334 -9.20 -24.21 -9.19
C ARG A 334 -8.57 -23.35 -8.08
N PHE A 335 -9.07 -22.13 -7.89
CA PHE A 335 -8.64 -21.26 -6.80
C PHE A 335 -8.91 -21.87 -5.42
N GLN A 336 -10.11 -22.37 -5.17
CA GLN A 336 -10.46 -22.98 -3.88
C GLN A 336 -9.59 -24.21 -3.59
N SER A 337 -9.37 -25.06 -4.58
CA SER A 337 -8.45 -26.21 -4.46
C SER A 337 -7.01 -25.77 -4.15
N SER A 338 -6.53 -24.68 -4.75
CA SER A 338 -5.17 -24.21 -4.49
C SER A 338 -4.95 -23.70 -3.05
N ILE A 339 -6.00 -23.21 -2.38
CA ILE A 339 -5.92 -22.79 -0.98
C ILE A 339 -5.71 -24.00 -0.07
N LEU A 340 -6.38 -25.12 -0.36
CA LEU A 340 -6.21 -26.37 0.39
C LEU A 340 -4.81 -26.98 0.21
N ASP A 341 -4.16 -26.69 -0.92
CA ASP A 341 -2.80 -27.15 -1.20
C ASP A 341 -1.71 -26.24 -0.58
N ALA A 342 -2.05 -25.10 0.03
CA ALA A 342 -1.06 -24.12 0.47
C ALA A 342 -0.43 -24.48 1.83
N ASP A 343 0.89 -24.33 1.94
CA ASP A 343 1.62 -24.50 3.21
C ASP A 343 1.68 -23.19 4.00
N ILE A 344 1.66 -22.07 3.29
CA ILE A 344 1.58 -20.72 3.86
C ILE A 344 0.45 -19.96 3.19
N ILE A 345 -0.43 -19.38 3.99
CA ILE A 345 -1.54 -18.56 3.54
C ILE A 345 -1.42 -17.16 4.15
N GLY A 346 -1.02 -16.21 3.34
CA GLY A 346 -1.07 -14.79 3.68
C GLY A 346 -2.49 -14.26 3.58
N VAL A 347 -3.06 -13.77 4.68
CA VAL A 347 -4.41 -13.18 4.75
C VAL A 347 -4.37 -11.72 5.23
N PRO A 348 -5.43 -10.92 5.00
CA PRO A 348 -5.52 -9.56 5.50
C PRO A 348 -5.27 -9.49 7.01
N ASN A 349 -4.23 -8.77 7.41
CA ASN A 349 -3.92 -8.60 8.83
C ASN A 349 -4.92 -7.65 9.51
N ILE A 350 -4.94 -7.66 10.85
CA ILE A 350 -5.84 -6.81 11.63
C ILE A 350 -5.71 -5.33 11.25
N TYR A 351 -4.49 -4.81 11.11
CA TYR A 351 -4.26 -3.40 10.73
C TYR A 351 -4.92 -3.01 9.40
N ARG A 352 -4.92 -3.91 8.41
CA ARG A 352 -5.59 -3.71 7.13
C ARG A 352 -7.11 -3.70 7.31
N LEU A 353 -7.65 -4.65 8.08
CA LEU A 353 -9.09 -4.72 8.38
C LEU A 353 -9.55 -3.44 9.13
N CYS A 354 -8.75 -2.94 10.07
CA CYS A 354 -9.01 -1.68 10.77
C CYS A 354 -9.11 -0.49 9.81
N ARG A 355 -8.10 -0.35 8.94
CA ARG A 355 -8.04 0.75 7.95
C ARG A 355 -9.24 0.70 7.00
N ASP A 356 -9.51 -0.49 6.47
CA ASP A 356 -10.44 -0.66 5.35
C ASP A 356 -11.90 -0.75 5.82
N GLY A 357 -12.17 -0.85 7.13
CA GLY A 357 -13.54 -0.90 7.67
C GLY A 357 -14.06 0.32 8.42
N SER A 358 -13.27 1.38 8.50
CA SER A 358 -13.62 2.71 9.01
C SER A 358 -15.09 3.17 8.86
N PRO A 359 -15.69 3.96 9.77
CA PRO A 359 -16.98 4.62 9.53
C PRO A 359 -16.97 5.50 8.29
N SER A 360 -15.83 6.14 8.01
CA SER A 360 -15.64 6.93 6.80
C SER A 360 -15.52 6.06 5.54
N PHE A 361 -15.30 4.75 5.71
CA PHE A 361 -15.16 3.75 4.65
C PHE A 361 -15.90 2.46 5.01
N PRO A 362 -17.24 2.43 4.95
CA PRO A 362 -18.01 1.23 5.27
C PRO A 362 -17.51 0.06 4.41
N VAL A 363 -17.09 -1.03 5.07
CA VAL A 363 -16.47 -2.21 4.44
C VAL A 363 -17.30 -2.66 3.24
N PHE A 364 -18.61 -2.83 3.45
CA PHE A 364 -19.49 -3.47 2.49
C PHE A 364 -19.95 -2.53 1.36
N ASP A 365 -19.72 -1.23 1.47
CA ASP A 365 -20.08 -0.28 0.41
C ASP A 365 -19.04 -0.25 -0.72
N ARG A 366 -17.84 -0.83 -0.50
CA ARG A 366 -16.75 -0.87 -1.48
C ARG A 366 -16.48 -2.27 -1.99
N HIS A 367 -16.19 -2.37 -3.29
CA HIS A 367 -15.71 -3.61 -3.93
C HIS A 367 -14.54 -4.27 -3.16
N SER A 368 -13.60 -3.47 -2.67
CA SER A 368 -12.45 -4.00 -1.92
C SER A 368 -12.82 -4.53 -0.54
N GLY A 369 -13.70 -3.85 0.21
CA GLY A 369 -14.09 -4.30 1.54
C GLY A 369 -14.99 -5.54 1.49
N ARG A 370 -15.92 -5.62 0.52
CA ARG A 370 -16.65 -6.87 0.24
C ARG A 370 -15.72 -8.02 -0.12
N GLY A 371 -14.71 -7.77 -0.94
CA GLY A 371 -13.67 -8.74 -1.27
C GLY A 371 -12.90 -9.24 -0.04
N LEU A 372 -12.50 -8.33 0.85
CA LEU A 372 -11.83 -8.69 2.12
C LEU A 372 -12.71 -9.57 3.01
N ALA A 373 -13.98 -9.19 3.19
CA ALA A 373 -14.90 -9.96 4.00
C ALA A 373 -15.12 -11.38 3.45
N ARG A 374 -15.21 -11.53 2.13
CA ARG A 374 -15.32 -12.85 1.49
C ARG A 374 -14.10 -13.72 1.70
N VAL A 375 -12.89 -13.16 1.56
CA VAL A 375 -11.66 -13.89 1.88
C VAL A 375 -11.63 -14.32 3.34
N MET A 376 -11.90 -13.40 4.27
CA MET A 376 -11.87 -13.72 5.70
C MET A 376 -12.92 -14.76 6.07
N GLY A 377 -14.16 -14.63 5.59
CA GLY A 377 -15.20 -15.62 5.84
C GLY A 377 -14.90 -16.98 5.24
N PHE A 378 -14.35 -17.04 4.03
CA PHE A 378 -13.98 -18.32 3.42
C PHE A 378 -12.85 -19.01 4.17
N ILE A 379 -11.77 -18.28 4.50
CA ILE A 379 -10.64 -18.84 5.25
C ILE A 379 -11.07 -19.30 6.64
N LEU A 380 -11.88 -18.51 7.34
CA LEU A 380 -12.39 -18.90 8.65
C LEU A 380 -13.26 -20.16 8.57
N SER A 381 -14.08 -20.29 7.52
CA SER A 381 -14.88 -21.50 7.30
C SER A 381 -14.00 -22.74 7.11
N LEU A 382 -12.94 -22.65 6.31
CA LEU A 382 -12.01 -23.76 6.06
C LEU A 382 -11.18 -24.10 7.30
N ALA A 383 -10.72 -23.08 8.02
CA ALA A 383 -10.01 -23.23 9.28
C ALA A 383 -10.87 -23.97 10.32
N ARG A 384 -12.12 -23.56 10.52
CA ARG A 384 -13.05 -24.20 11.47
C ARG A 384 -13.42 -25.63 11.10
N SER A 385 -13.35 -26.00 9.83
CA SER A 385 -13.58 -27.39 9.39
C SER A 385 -12.33 -28.28 9.51
N GLY A 386 -11.19 -27.74 9.97
CA GLY A 386 -9.91 -28.45 10.03
C GLY A 386 -9.23 -28.62 8.68
N ALA A 387 -9.73 -27.97 7.62
CA ALA A 387 -9.21 -28.16 6.26
C ALA A 387 -7.85 -27.49 6.05
N LEU A 388 -7.42 -26.64 7.00
CA LEU A 388 -6.19 -25.84 6.94
C LEU A 388 -5.28 -26.08 8.17
N ASP A 389 -5.44 -27.20 8.89
CA ASP A 389 -4.69 -27.50 10.13
C ASP A 389 -3.17 -27.53 9.93
N GLU A 390 -2.71 -27.91 8.73
CA GLU A 390 -1.29 -27.97 8.37
C GLU A 390 -0.76 -26.64 7.78
N ALA A 391 -1.64 -25.67 7.51
CA ALA A 391 -1.26 -24.41 6.90
C ALA A 391 -0.80 -23.40 7.96
N THR A 392 0.25 -22.65 7.64
CA THR A 392 0.71 -21.53 8.46
C THR A 392 0.10 -20.22 7.95
N PHE A 393 -0.53 -19.46 8.83
CA PHE A 393 -1.12 -18.18 8.46
C PHE A 393 -0.13 -17.03 8.66
N THR A 394 -0.12 -16.09 7.72
CA THR A 394 0.73 -14.89 7.79
C THR A 394 0.02 -13.67 7.22
N ASP A 395 0.70 -12.53 7.15
CA ASP A 395 0.22 -11.32 6.49
C ASP A 395 0.18 -11.53 4.97
N GLU A 396 -0.95 -11.25 4.30
CA GLU A 396 -1.09 -11.23 2.84
C GLU A 396 -0.04 -10.37 2.10
N ARG A 397 0.72 -9.54 2.81
CA ARG A 397 1.81 -8.71 2.31
C ARG A 397 3.17 -9.24 2.71
N PHE A 398 3.31 -10.51 3.08
CA PHE A 398 4.62 -11.11 3.37
C PHE A 398 5.58 -10.99 2.17
N ASN A 399 5.07 -10.94 0.95
CA ASN A 399 5.88 -10.64 -0.24
C ASN A 399 6.62 -9.31 -0.13
N HIS A 400 6.15 -8.38 0.72
CA HIS A 400 6.84 -7.12 0.97
C HIS A 400 8.18 -7.29 1.68
N LEU A 401 8.35 -8.40 2.40
CA LEU A 401 9.58 -8.84 3.06
C LEU A 401 10.56 -9.44 2.07
N LEU A 402 10.07 -9.97 0.95
CA LEU A 402 10.88 -10.43 -0.17
C LEU A 402 11.37 -9.22 -0.98
N GLY A 403 12.24 -8.43 -0.34
CA GLY A 403 13.07 -7.44 -1.01
C GLY A 403 14.02 -8.11 -2.00
N ARG A 404 14.83 -7.30 -2.69
CA ARG A 404 15.79 -7.84 -3.66
C ARG A 404 16.76 -8.82 -3.02
N SER A 405 17.28 -8.51 -1.82
CA SER A 405 18.25 -9.35 -1.14
C SER A 405 17.63 -10.70 -0.76
N GLU A 406 16.48 -10.66 -0.08
CA GLU A 406 15.78 -11.84 0.43
C GLU A 406 15.30 -12.73 -0.72
N MET A 407 14.80 -12.13 -1.81
CA MET A 407 14.42 -12.88 -3.00
C MET A 407 15.62 -13.56 -3.66
N LEU A 408 16.79 -12.90 -3.70
CA LEU A 408 18.02 -13.51 -4.21
C LEU A 408 18.52 -14.62 -3.30
N GLU A 409 18.38 -14.51 -1.98
CA GLU A 409 18.73 -15.59 -1.05
C GLU A 409 17.86 -16.83 -1.26
N VAL A 410 16.54 -16.66 -1.31
CA VAL A 410 15.59 -17.76 -1.58
C VAL A 410 15.86 -18.37 -2.96
N ALA A 411 16.03 -17.53 -3.98
CA ALA A 411 16.34 -17.99 -5.33
C ALA A 411 17.70 -18.68 -5.43
N SER A 412 18.70 -18.25 -4.66
CA SER A 412 20.03 -18.86 -4.62
C SER A 412 20.01 -20.25 -3.98
N ALA A 413 19.08 -20.51 -3.05
CA ALA A 413 18.91 -21.80 -2.39
C ALA A 413 18.35 -22.90 -3.31
N ALA A 414 17.58 -22.55 -4.34
CA ALA A 414 16.99 -23.51 -5.28
C ALA A 414 17.99 -24.01 -6.35
N GLU A 415 17.77 -25.16 -6.96
CA GLU A 415 18.59 -25.64 -8.08
C GLU A 415 18.28 -24.89 -9.39
N SER A 416 17.00 -24.59 -9.62
CA SER A 416 16.54 -23.80 -10.77
C SER A 416 15.44 -22.83 -10.36
N VAL A 417 15.31 -21.74 -11.11
CA VAL A 417 14.33 -20.68 -10.82
C VAL A 417 13.51 -20.41 -12.07
N VAL A 418 12.19 -20.46 -11.93
CA VAL A 418 11.24 -20.13 -13.00
C VAL A 418 10.48 -18.89 -12.56
N VAL A 419 10.49 -17.83 -13.35
CA VAL A 419 9.68 -16.63 -13.09
C VAL A 419 8.50 -16.59 -14.07
N VAL A 420 7.28 -16.62 -13.54
CA VAL A 420 6.05 -16.50 -14.32
C VAL A 420 5.53 -15.08 -14.16
N SER A 421 5.66 -14.25 -15.20
CA SER A 421 5.38 -12.82 -15.09
C SER A 421 5.09 -12.15 -16.43
N PRO A 422 4.48 -10.94 -16.44
CA PRO A 422 4.27 -10.19 -17.67
C PRO A 422 5.53 -9.45 -18.17
N TYR A 423 6.67 -9.65 -17.50
CA TYR A 423 7.92 -8.97 -17.84
C TYR A 423 8.79 -9.85 -18.75
N THR A 424 9.56 -9.19 -19.61
CA THR A 424 10.49 -9.87 -20.53
C THR A 424 11.63 -10.55 -19.77
N ASP A 425 12.16 -11.62 -20.36
CA ASP A 425 13.32 -12.37 -19.84
C ASP A 425 14.50 -11.43 -19.51
N GLU A 426 14.80 -10.47 -20.39
CA GLU A 426 15.85 -9.47 -20.18
C GLU A 426 15.65 -8.67 -18.88
N LYS A 427 14.44 -8.17 -18.61
CA LYS A 427 14.14 -7.40 -17.40
C LYS A 427 14.27 -8.25 -16.14
N ILE A 428 13.77 -9.48 -16.18
CA ILE A 428 13.87 -10.41 -15.06
C ILE A 428 15.34 -10.77 -14.79
N ARG A 429 16.12 -11.08 -15.82
CA ARG A 429 17.56 -11.37 -15.70
C ARG A 429 18.34 -10.20 -15.14
N MET A 430 18.04 -8.97 -15.56
CA MET A 430 18.69 -7.77 -15.02
C MET A 430 18.39 -7.60 -13.52
N ALA A 431 17.15 -7.84 -13.11
CA ALA A 431 16.74 -7.73 -11.72
C ALA A 431 17.34 -8.82 -10.83
N LEU A 432 17.35 -10.06 -11.32
CA LEU A 432 17.80 -11.26 -10.61
C LEU A 432 19.23 -11.70 -11.00
N GLY A 433 20.05 -10.79 -11.53
CA GLY A 433 21.37 -11.06 -12.12
C GLY A 433 22.22 -12.16 -11.46
N PRO A 434 22.39 -12.18 -10.13
CA PRO A 434 23.19 -13.20 -9.45
C PRO A 434 22.72 -14.65 -9.65
N VAL A 435 21.44 -14.88 -9.95
CA VAL A 435 20.87 -16.21 -10.21
C VAL A 435 20.53 -16.45 -11.68
N ALA A 436 20.99 -15.58 -12.58
CA ALA A 436 20.60 -15.62 -14.00
C ALA A 436 20.97 -16.94 -14.71
N THR A 437 22.02 -17.64 -14.29
CA THR A 437 22.49 -18.89 -14.91
C THR A 437 21.51 -20.07 -14.77
N LYS A 438 20.64 -20.03 -13.75
CA LYS A 438 19.64 -21.06 -13.47
C LYS A 438 18.20 -20.57 -13.63
N LEU A 439 18.05 -19.37 -14.19
CA LEU A 439 16.79 -18.68 -14.36
C LEU A 439 16.17 -18.97 -15.74
N SER A 440 14.91 -19.38 -15.76
CA SER A 440 14.03 -19.34 -16.92
C SER A 440 12.82 -18.45 -16.63
N THR A 441 12.16 -17.98 -17.68
CA THR A 441 10.97 -17.13 -17.57
C THR A 441 9.85 -17.67 -18.43
N LEU A 442 8.64 -17.67 -17.88
CA LEU A 442 7.40 -17.89 -18.63
C LEU A 442 6.65 -16.57 -18.71
N LEU A 443 6.53 -16.05 -19.94
CA LEU A 443 5.88 -14.77 -20.18
C LEU A 443 4.36 -14.98 -20.18
N ILE A 444 3.65 -14.18 -19.38
CA ILE A 444 2.18 -14.17 -19.39
C ILE A 444 1.67 -12.88 -20.04
N PRO A 445 0.49 -12.93 -20.69
CA PRO A 445 -0.20 -11.72 -21.10
C PRO A 445 -0.34 -10.74 -19.92
N PRO A 446 0.02 -9.46 -20.10
CA PRO A 446 -0.19 -8.45 -19.07
C PRO A 446 -1.69 -8.25 -18.80
N HIS A 447 -2.03 -7.88 -17.57
CA HIS A 447 -3.37 -7.36 -17.26
C HIS A 447 -3.69 -6.13 -18.13
N VAL A 448 -4.98 -5.85 -18.35
CA VAL A 448 -5.47 -4.75 -19.22
C VAL A 448 -4.75 -3.42 -18.98
N ARG A 449 -4.46 -3.08 -17.71
CA ARG A 449 -3.77 -1.84 -17.33
C ARG A 449 -2.32 -1.75 -17.82
N VAL A 450 -1.69 -2.88 -18.08
CA VAL A 450 -0.29 -2.99 -18.53
C VAL A 450 -0.22 -3.40 -20.00
N ARG A 451 -1.35 -3.80 -20.61
CA ARG A 451 -1.45 -4.27 -21.99
C ARG A 451 -0.95 -3.26 -23.02
N SER A 452 -1.24 -1.97 -22.83
CA SER A 452 -0.77 -0.91 -23.72
C SER A 452 0.76 -0.74 -23.73
N ALA A 453 1.45 -1.15 -22.65
CA ALA A 453 2.90 -1.05 -22.55
C ALA A 453 3.64 -2.25 -23.17
N VAL A 454 2.96 -3.38 -23.42
CA VAL A 454 3.59 -4.65 -23.83
C VAL A 454 3.08 -5.17 -25.18
N GLY A 455 1.92 -4.69 -25.68
CA GLY A 455 1.47 -4.95 -27.05
C GLY A 455 0.89 -6.34 -27.34
N SER A 456 0.45 -7.09 -26.33
CA SER A 456 -0.16 -8.43 -26.51
C SER A 456 -1.68 -8.37 -26.74
N THR A 457 -2.17 -9.16 -27.71
CA THR A 457 -3.60 -9.30 -28.07
C THR A 457 -4.30 -10.49 -27.41
N ASP A 458 -3.57 -11.37 -26.74
CA ASP A 458 -4.16 -12.57 -26.14
C ASP A 458 -4.78 -12.23 -24.78
N SER A 459 -5.89 -12.90 -24.46
CA SER A 459 -6.50 -12.81 -23.13
C SER A 459 -6.01 -13.99 -22.28
N LEU A 460 -5.58 -13.68 -21.06
CA LEU A 460 -4.99 -14.66 -20.15
C LEU A 460 -5.89 -15.89 -19.87
N PRO A 461 -7.24 -15.78 -19.77
CA PRO A 461 -8.09 -16.94 -19.58
C PRO A 461 -8.03 -17.95 -20.73
N GLN A 462 -7.86 -17.49 -21.97
CA GLN A 462 -7.85 -18.35 -23.16
C GLN A 462 -6.53 -19.13 -23.30
N SER A 463 -5.41 -18.54 -22.87
CA SER A 463 -4.10 -19.20 -22.89
C SER A 463 -3.74 -19.90 -21.58
N PHE A 464 -4.62 -19.85 -20.57
CA PHE A 464 -4.29 -20.29 -19.22
C PHE A 464 -3.90 -21.76 -19.14
N ASP A 465 -4.64 -22.67 -19.79
CA ASP A 465 -4.33 -24.10 -19.72
C ASP A 465 -2.98 -24.44 -20.41
N GLY A 466 -2.63 -23.71 -21.48
CA GLY A 466 -1.31 -23.82 -22.10
C GLY A 466 -0.19 -23.34 -21.17
N LEU A 467 -0.39 -22.17 -20.55
CA LEU A 467 0.55 -21.65 -19.54
C LEU A 467 0.69 -22.60 -18.33
N ALA A 468 -0.41 -23.19 -17.87
CA ALA A 468 -0.39 -24.17 -16.78
C ALA A 468 0.42 -25.41 -17.17
N ALA A 469 0.26 -25.90 -18.41
CA ALA A 469 1.07 -27.01 -18.92
C ALA A 469 2.56 -26.65 -19.02
N GLU A 470 2.90 -25.43 -19.43
CA GLU A 470 4.28 -24.93 -19.44
C GLU A 470 4.89 -24.89 -18.03
N VAL A 471 4.15 -24.38 -17.03
CA VAL A 471 4.57 -24.37 -15.63
C VAL A 471 4.78 -25.80 -15.13
N GLU A 472 3.86 -26.72 -15.41
CA GLU A 472 3.98 -28.11 -14.99
C GLU A 472 5.16 -28.83 -15.64
N ALA A 473 5.51 -28.48 -16.89
CA ALA A 473 6.63 -29.09 -17.61
C ALA A 473 8.00 -28.68 -17.03
N VAL A 474 8.11 -27.48 -16.45
CA VAL A 474 9.37 -26.98 -15.85
C VAL A 474 9.43 -27.16 -14.33
N ALA A 475 8.29 -27.39 -13.67
CA ALA A 475 8.21 -27.64 -12.25
C ALA A 475 8.68 -29.07 -11.92
N LYS A 476 9.65 -29.19 -11.04
CA LYS A 476 10.22 -30.44 -10.51
C LYS A 476 10.84 -30.18 -9.13
N PRO A 477 11.20 -31.22 -8.35
CA PRO A 477 12.01 -31.03 -7.15
C PRO A 477 13.26 -30.18 -7.45
N GLY A 478 13.55 -29.23 -6.56
CA GLY A 478 14.64 -28.26 -6.71
C GLY A 478 14.30 -27.02 -7.54
N THR A 479 13.12 -26.95 -8.17
CA THR A 479 12.64 -25.75 -8.86
C THR A 479 11.95 -24.80 -7.88
N LEU A 480 12.36 -23.53 -7.89
CA LEU A 480 11.61 -22.42 -7.30
C LEU A 480 10.80 -21.69 -8.39
N VAL A 481 9.49 -21.62 -8.24
CA VAL A 481 8.58 -20.91 -9.14
C VAL A 481 8.12 -19.61 -8.49
N LEU A 482 8.54 -18.47 -9.05
CA LEU A 482 8.19 -17.13 -8.61
C LEU A 482 7.04 -16.60 -9.47
N LEU A 483 5.88 -16.35 -8.85
CA LEU A 483 4.63 -16.10 -9.56
C LEU A 483 4.19 -14.64 -9.40
N ALA A 484 3.99 -13.95 -10.53
CA ALA A 484 3.41 -12.61 -10.60
C ALA A 484 2.23 -12.60 -11.59
N ALA A 485 1.26 -13.50 -11.36
CA ALA A 485 0.11 -13.75 -12.24
C ALA A 485 -1.26 -13.38 -11.61
N GLY A 486 -1.26 -12.48 -10.62
CA GLY A 486 -2.49 -12.02 -9.96
C GLY A 486 -3.33 -13.18 -9.40
N PHE A 487 -4.62 -13.21 -9.75
CA PHE A 487 -5.54 -14.28 -9.31
C PHE A 487 -5.10 -15.67 -9.79
N LEU A 488 -4.45 -15.78 -10.96
CA LEU A 488 -4.06 -17.06 -11.55
C LEU A 488 -2.79 -17.66 -10.94
N ALA A 489 -2.02 -16.86 -10.19
CA ALA A 489 -0.84 -17.35 -9.46
C ALA A 489 -1.21 -18.51 -8.50
N LYS A 490 -2.46 -18.58 -8.06
CA LYS A 490 -2.94 -19.52 -7.06
C LYS A 490 -2.97 -20.94 -7.63
N ASP A 491 -3.68 -21.14 -8.74
CA ASP A 491 -3.72 -22.43 -9.44
C ASP A 491 -2.35 -22.80 -10.02
N LEU A 492 -1.63 -21.85 -10.63
CA LEU A 492 -0.28 -22.13 -11.17
C LEU A 492 0.69 -22.59 -10.07
N GLY A 493 0.63 -21.98 -8.89
CA GLY A 493 1.44 -22.36 -7.75
C GLY A 493 1.09 -23.75 -7.22
N ALA A 494 -0.20 -24.07 -7.08
CA ALA A 494 -0.63 -25.40 -6.67
C ALA A 494 -0.19 -26.49 -7.66
N ARG A 495 -0.29 -26.23 -8.97
CA ARG A 495 0.22 -27.14 -10.00
C ARG A 495 1.72 -27.34 -9.91
N ALA A 496 2.49 -26.27 -9.72
CA ALA A 496 3.93 -26.35 -9.52
C ALA A 496 4.28 -27.19 -8.27
N LYS A 497 3.60 -26.96 -7.14
CA LYS A 497 3.76 -27.76 -5.92
C LYS A 497 3.47 -29.25 -6.17
N ARG A 498 2.38 -29.58 -6.87
CA ARG A 498 2.04 -30.99 -7.21
C ARG A 498 3.10 -31.68 -8.09
N ARG A 499 3.95 -30.93 -8.79
CA ARG A 499 5.11 -31.44 -9.54
C ARG A 499 6.40 -31.48 -8.70
N GLY A 500 6.33 -31.12 -7.43
CA GLY A 500 7.43 -31.16 -6.48
C GLY A 500 8.21 -29.86 -6.34
N ALA A 501 7.78 -28.78 -6.98
CA ALA A 501 8.45 -27.48 -6.90
C ALA A 501 8.06 -26.69 -5.63
N CYS A 502 8.89 -25.72 -5.27
CA CYS A 502 8.56 -24.66 -4.32
C CYS A 502 7.98 -23.47 -5.10
N ALA A 503 6.78 -22.98 -4.75
CA ALA A 503 6.08 -21.92 -5.47
C ALA A 503 5.68 -20.76 -4.55
N LEU A 504 6.00 -19.52 -4.97
CA LEU A 504 5.76 -18.31 -4.19
C LEU A 504 4.94 -17.29 -4.99
N ASP A 505 3.79 -16.88 -4.44
CA ASP A 505 3.03 -15.74 -4.97
C ASP A 505 3.70 -14.41 -4.58
N LEU A 506 4.39 -13.78 -5.53
CA LEU A 506 5.05 -12.49 -5.32
C LEU A 506 4.11 -11.30 -5.56
N GLY A 507 3.06 -11.47 -6.35
CA GLY A 507 2.22 -10.39 -6.87
C GLY A 507 3.03 -9.14 -7.25
N SER A 508 2.63 -7.98 -6.72
CA SER A 508 3.26 -6.69 -7.02
C SER A 508 4.67 -6.49 -6.45
N SER A 509 5.24 -7.45 -5.71
CA SER A 509 6.64 -7.34 -5.29
C SER A 509 7.61 -7.50 -6.45
N LEU A 510 7.20 -8.24 -7.48
CA LEU A 510 7.98 -8.29 -8.71
C LEU A 510 7.98 -6.93 -9.42
N ASP A 511 6.85 -6.21 -9.44
CA ASP A 511 6.79 -4.85 -10.00
C ASP A 511 7.80 -3.91 -9.33
N ARG A 512 7.89 -3.96 -7.99
CA ARG A 512 8.85 -3.17 -7.21
C ARG A 512 10.29 -3.54 -7.59
N LEU A 513 10.57 -4.82 -7.76
CA LEU A 513 11.88 -5.30 -8.19
C LEU A 513 12.24 -4.80 -9.60
N MET A 514 11.26 -4.68 -10.49
CA MET A 514 11.43 -4.11 -11.84
C MET A 514 11.50 -2.57 -11.86
N GLY A 515 11.49 -1.90 -10.70
CA GLY A 515 11.48 -0.44 -10.61
C GLY A 515 10.16 0.20 -11.08
N VAL A 516 9.12 -0.60 -11.33
CA VAL A 516 7.78 -0.10 -11.60
C VAL A 516 7.22 0.39 -10.27
N ARG A 517 6.69 1.61 -10.24
CA ARG A 517 5.92 2.10 -9.10
C ARG A 517 4.65 1.27 -8.95
N ALA A 518 4.76 0.14 -8.25
CA ALA A 518 3.63 -0.48 -7.59
C ALA A 518 3.03 0.53 -6.61
N ARG A 519 1.72 0.41 -6.31
CA ARG A 519 1.05 1.25 -5.29
C ARG A 519 1.96 1.33 -4.06
N SER A 520 2.49 2.51 -3.75
CA SER A 520 3.48 2.66 -2.68
C SER A 520 2.81 2.37 -1.34
N LEU A 521 3.60 1.99 -0.33
CA LEU A 521 3.11 1.92 1.06
C LEU A 521 2.42 3.23 1.50
N ALA A 522 2.80 4.37 0.92
CA ALA A 522 2.17 5.67 1.14
C ALA A 522 0.81 5.83 0.40
N ASP A 523 0.66 5.25 -0.80
CA ASP A 523 -0.63 5.20 -1.53
C ASP A 523 -1.66 4.29 -0.84
N VAL A 524 -1.18 3.40 0.03
CA VAL A 524 -2.00 2.54 0.88
C VAL A 524 -2.38 3.22 2.20
N ALA A 525 -1.60 4.23 2.63
CA ALA A 525 -1.93 5.09 3.77
C ALA A 525 -2.82 6.29 3.39
N SER A 526 -2.99 6.56 2.10
CA SER A 526 -3.82 7.64 1.59
C SER A 526 -5.19 7.09 1.18
N PRO A 527 -6.32 7.67 1.62
CA PRO A 527 -7.63 7.21 1.21
C PRO A 527 -7.76 7.27 -0.31
N GLN A 528 -8.05 6.12 -0.94
CA GLN A 528 -8.25 6.03 -2.38
C GLN A 528 -9.38 6.98 -2.78
N ARG A 529 -9.05 7.99 -3.58
CA ARG A 529 -10.06 8.84 -4.22
C ARG A 529 -10.79 8.01 -5.27
N SER A 530 -12.11 7.92 -5.15
CA SER A 530 -12.94 7.51 -6.27
C SER A 530 -12.64 8.46 -7.43
N LYS A 531 -12.11 7.91 -8.52
CA LYS A 531 -12.21 8.58 -9.81
C LYS A 531 -13.67 8.42 -10.21
N THR A 532 -14.51 9.39 -9.84
CA THR A 532 -15.79 9.57 -10.53
C THR A 532 -15.45 9.89 -11.98
N SER A 533 -15.77 8.94 -12.88
CA SER A 533 -15.77 9.12 -14.33
C SER A 533 -16.82 10.20 -14.73
N PRO A 534 -16.72 10.77 -15.96
CA PRO A 534 -17.07 12.17 -16.25
C PRO A 534 -18.53 12.56 -16.05
#